data_AF-A0A5K0WZ04-F1
#
_entry.id   AF-A0A5K0WZ04-F1
#
_cell.length_a   1.000
_cell.length_b   1.000
_cell.length_c   1.000
_cell.angle_alpha   90.00
_cell.angle_beta   90.00
_cell.angle_gamma   90.00
#
_symmetry.space_group_name_H-M   'P 1'
#
loop_
_entity.id
_entity.type
_entity.pdbx_description
1 polymer ?
#
loop_
_entity_poly.entity_id
_entity_poly.type
_entity_poly.pdbx_seq_one_letter_code
_entity_poly.pdbx_strand_id
1 'polypeptide(L)'
;TGFEEDKNFHVVLNSVIAGRYHVTEYLGSAAFSKAIQAHDLHTGMDVCVKIIKNNKDFFDQSLDEIKLLKFVNKHDPADKYHILRLYDYFYYR
;
A
#
# COMPACT_ATOMS: atom_id res chain seq x y z
N THR A 1 -26.03 1.48 -22.57
CA THR A 1 -25.92 1.34 -21.11
C THR A 1 -24.58 0.71 -20.80
N GLY A 2 -23.64 1.46 -20.22
CA GLY A 2 -22.30 0.90 -20.01
C GLY A 2 -21.37 1.87 -19.29
N PHE A 3 -21.67 2.12 -18.02
CA PHE A 3 -20.73 2.73 -17.08
C PHE A 3 -19.61 1.74 -16.79
N GLU A 4 -18.36 2.18 -16.92
CA GLU A 4 -17.29 2.00 -15.92
C GLU A 4 -16.30 3.18 -16.08
N GLU A 5 -16.63 4.33 -15.48
CA GLU A 5 -15.76 5.52 -15.49
C GLU A 5 -14.80 5.60 -14.29
N ASP A 6 -14.88 4.67 -13.33
CA ASP A 6 -14.08 4.80 -12.11
C ASP A 6 -12.78 3.97 -12.17
N LYS A 7 -11.68 4.63 -12.53
CA LYS A 7 -10.31 4.06 -12.45
C LYS A 7 -9.82 3.89 -11.00
N ASN A 8 -10.65 4.17 -9.99
CA ASN A 8 -10.25 4.05 -8.60
C ASN A 8 -10.42 2.62 -8.09
N PHE A 9 -9.41 2.15 -7.38
CA PHE A 9 -9.53 0.92 -6.62
C PHE A 9 -10.52 1.12 -5.46
N HIS A 10 -11.59 0.31 -5.44
CA HIS A 10 -12.57 0.25 -4.36
C HIS A 10 -12.12 -0.77 -3.31
N VAL A 11 -11.88 -0.27 -2.09
CA VAL A 11 -11.53 -1.13 -0.95
C VAL A 11 -12.79 -1.83 -0.47
N VAL A 12 -12.74 -3.17 -0.39
CA VAL A 12 -13.81 -4.00 0.15
C VAL A 12 -13.30 -4.69 1.42
N LEU A 13 -13.92 -4.42 2.57
CA LEU A 13 -13.57 -5.10 3.83
C LEU A 13 -13.81 -6.60 3.70
N ASN A 14 -12.97 -7.41 4.37
CA ASN A 14 -12.95 -8.88 4.31
C ASN A 14 -12.66 -9.48 2.91
N SER A 15 -12.22 -8.66 1.95
CA SER A 15 -11.71 -9.16 0.67
C SER A 15 -10.21 -9.47 0.75
N VAL A 16 -9.70 -10.25 -0.21
CA VAL A 16 -8.28 -10.53 -0.34
C VAL A 16 -7.71 -9.81 -1.56
N ILE A 17 -6.71 -8.96 -1.33
CA ILE A 17 -5.98 -8.22 -2.37
C ILE A 17 -4.73 -9.02 -2.76
N ALA A 18 -4.45 -9.09 -4.07
CA ALA A 18 -3.29 -9.78 -4.63
C ALA A 18 -3.11 -11.24 -4.16
N GLY A 19 -4.20 -11.91 -3.76
CA GLY A 19 -4.18 -13.27 -3.22
C GLY A 19 -3.47 -13.41 -1.86
N ARG A 20 -3.09 -12.30 -1.21
CA ARG A 20 -2.24 -12.31 -0.02
C ARG A 20 -2.74 -11.44 1.13
N TYR A 21 -3.30 -10.27 0.86
CA TYR A 21 -3.62 -9.29 1.89
C TYR A 21 -5.12 -9.29 2.19
N HIS A 22 -5.53 -9.89 3.30
CA HIS A 22 -6.93 -9.90 3.74
C HIS A 22 -7.27 -8.58 4.43
N VAL A 23 -8.14 -7.77 3.82
CA VAL A 23 -8.48 -6.41 4.29
C VAL A 23 -9.30 -6.49 5.58
N THR A 24 -8.80 -5.90 6.66
CA THR A 24 -9.46 -5.91 7.97
C THR A 24 -10.09 -4.56 8.31
N GLU A 25 -9.46 -3.45 7.95
CA GLU A 25 -9.92 -2.11 8.33
C GLU A 25 -9.55 -1.05 7.28
N TYR A 26 -10.38 -0.01 7.17
CA TYR A 26 -10.05 1.20 6.43
C TYR A 26 -9.44 2.23 7.37
N LEU A 27 -8.17 2.57 7.17
CA LEU A 27 -7.43 3.48 8.06
C LEU A 27 -7.62 4.95 7.67
N GLY A 28 -7.74 5.25 6.38
CA GLY A 28 -7.94 6.62 5.92
C GLY A 28 -7.67 6.84 4.44
N SER A 29 -7.93 8.07 3.99
CA SER A 29 -7.58 8.54 2.65
C SER A 29 -6.82 9.85 2.71
N ALA A 30 -5.85 9.99 1.82
CA ALA A 30 -5.19 11.22 1.47
C ALA A 30 -5.59 11.65 0.05
N ALA A 31 -5.13 12.83 -0.37
CA ALA A 31 -5.42 13.37 -1.71
C ALA A 31 -5.07 12.40 -2.84
N PHE A 32 -3.97 11.66 -2.69
CA PHE A 32 -3.38 10.79 -3.73
C PHE A 32 -3.38 9.29 -3.38
N SER A 33 -3.84 8.89 -2.19
CA SER A 33 -3.80 7.49 -1.76
C SER A 33 -4.89 7.12 -0.76
N LYS A 34 -5.12 5.82 -0.58
CA LYS A 34 -5.91 5.24 0.51
C LYS A 34 -4.99 4.36 1.36
N ALA A 35 -5.25 4.28 2.66
CA ALA A 35 -4.55 3.39 3.57
C ALA A 35 -5.55 2.44 4.21
N ILE A 36 -5.20 1.16 4.26
CA ILE A 36 -5.99 0.09 4.86
C ILE A 36 -5.11 -0.73 5.78
N GLN A 37 -5.72 -1.36 6.79
CA GLN A 37 -5.10 -2.47 7.49
C GLN A 37 -5.48 -3.76 6.77
N ALA A 38 -4.50 -4.64 6.62
CA ALA A 38 -4.71 -5.97 6.11
C ALA A 38 -3.87 -6.98 6.88
N HIS A 39 -4.38 -8.20 7.01
CA HIS A 39 -3.63 -9.34 7.48
C HIS A 39 -2.87 -9.96 6.30
N ASP A 40 -1.54 -10.01 6.38
CA ASP A 40 -0.70 -10.67 5.38
C ASP A 40 -0.75 -12.19 5.59
N LEU A 41 -1.48 -12.89 4.71
CA LEU A 41 -1.69 -14.34 4.79
C LEU A 41 -0.40 -15.16 4.62
N HIS A 42 0.68 -14.57 4.10
CA HIS A 42 1.95 -15.27 3.95
C HIS A 42 2.82 -15.19 5.22
N THR A 43 2.81 -14.04 5.90
CA THR A 43 3.67 -13.80 7.08
C THR A 43 2.93 -13.92 8.40
N GLY A 44 1.59 -13.89 8.38
CA GLY A 44 0.74 -13.89 9.58
C GLY A 44 0.77 -12.57 10.34
N MET A 45 1.27 -11.48 9.73
CA MET A 45 1.37 -10.17 10.36
C MET A 45 0.29 -9.21 9.86
N ASP A 46 -0.19 -8.34 10.74
CA ASP A 46 -0.99 -7.20 10.33
C ASP A 46 -0.10 -6.10 9.74
N VAL A 47 -0.50 -5.57 8.59
CA VAL A 47 0.23 -4.56 7.84
C VAL A 47 -0.67 -3.42 7.40
N CYS A 48 -0.06 -2.24 7.21
CA CYS A 48 -0.70 -1.13 6.52
C CYS A 48 -0.39 -1.23 5.01
N VAL A 49 -1.43 -1.22 4.17
CA VAL A 49 -1.29 -1.18 2.71
C VAL A 49 -1.71 0.20 2.21
N LYS A 50 -0.76 0.93 1.63
CA LYS A 50 -0.98 2.21 0.97
C LYS A 50 -1.28 1.99 -0.51
N ILE A 51 -2.50 2.31 -0.93
CA ILE A 51 -3.00 2.14 -2.30
C ILE A 51 -2.91 3.51 -2.98
N ILE A 52 -2.03 3.62 -3.97
CA ILE A 52 -1.84 4.84 -4.76
C ILE A 52 -2.92 4.92 -5.84
N LYS A 53 -3.53 6.09 -6.02
CA LYS A 53 -4.51 6.31 -7.09
C LYS A 53 -3.84 6.12 -8.46
N ASN A 54 -4.58 5.57 -9.43
CA ASN A 54 -4.09 5.34 -10.79
C ASN A 54 -3.98 6.66 -11.59
N ASN A 55 -2.98 7.46 -11.24
CA ASN A 55 -2.60 8.71 -11.87
C ASN A 55 -1.07 8.72 -11.99
N LYS A 56 -0.57 9.13 -13.16
CA LYS A 56 0.86 9.07 -13.49
C LYS A 56 1.73 9.85 -12.49
N ASP A 57 1.33 11.06 -12.13
CA ASP A 57 2.13 11.92 -11.25
C ASP A 57 2.21 11.33 -9.84
N PHE A 58 1.11 10.77 -9.33
CA PHE A 58 1.09 10.12 -8.01
C PHE A 58 1.87 8.81 -8.02
N PHE A 59 1.82 8.08 -9.13
CA PHE A 59 2.62 6.89 -9.34
C PHE A 59 4.12 7.22 -9.33
N ASP A 60 4.55 8.20 -10.13
CA ASP A 60 5.96 8.60 -10.21
C ASP A 60 6.49 9.08 -8.84
N GLN A 61 5.70 9.88 -8.10
CA GLN A 61 6.03 10.28 -6.73
C GLN A 61 6.15 9.10 -5.77
N SER A 62 5.29 8.09 -5.90
CA SER A 62 5.34 6.88 -5.06
C SER A 62 6.61 6.07 -5.28
N LEU A 63 7.18 6.10 -6.48
CA LEU A 63 8.46 5.44 -6.76
C LEU A 63 9.61 6.11 -5.99
N ASP A 64 9.59 7.43 -5.84
CA ASP A 64 10.61 8.15 -5.06
C ASP A 64 10.46 7.88 -3.56
N GLU A 65 9.23 7.79 -3.05
CA GLU A 65 8.96 7.34 -1.67
C GLU A 65 9.50 5.93 -1.42
N ILE A 66 9.24 4.98 -2.34
CA ILE A 66 9.77 3.61 -2.26
C ILE A 66 11.30 3.60 -2.28
N LYS A 67 11.94 4.36 -3.19
CA LYS A 67 13.41 4.45 -3.27
C LYS A 67 13.99 4.98 -1.96
N LEU A 68 13.41 6.04 -1.41
CA LEU A 68 13.85 6.64 -0.16
C LEU A 68 13.71 5.65 1.01
N LEU A 69 12.53 5.04 1.19
CA LEU A 69 12.28 4.06 2.25
C LEU A 69 13.21 2.86 2.16
N LYS A 70 13.42 2.31 0.95
CA LYS A 70 14.39 1.22 0.74
C LYS A 70 15.81 1.64 1.10
N PHE A 71 16.21 2.86 0.72
CA PHE A 71 17.54 3.38 1.06
C PHE A 71 17.72 3.49 2.58
N VAL A 72 16.79 4.14 3.29
CA VAL A 72 16.93 4.35 4.75
C VAL A 72 16.77 3.04 5.53
N ASN A 73 15.83 2.16 5.15
CA ASN A 73 15.66 0.86 5.82
C ASN A 73 16.89 -0.04 5.65
N LYS A 74 17.58 0.03 4.50
CA LYS A 74 18.84 -0.69 4.27
C LYS A 74 19.97 -0.20 5.20
N HIS A 75 19.98 1.08 5.57
CA HIS A 75 21.00 1.66 6.44
C HIS A 75 20.64 1.60 7.93
N ASP A 76 19.42 1.19 8.27
CA ASP A 76 18.99 0.97 9.65
C ASP A 76 18.33 -0.41 9.83
N PRO A 77 19.04 -1.53 9.63
CA PRO A 77 18.43 -2.86 9.68
C PRO A 77 17.95 -3.29 11.07
N ALA A 78 18.45 -2.63 12.13
CA ALA A 78 18.15 -2.97 13.53
C ALA A 78 17.09 -2.05 14.17
N ASP A 79 16.41 -1.23 13.37
CA ASP A 79 15.40 -0.27 13.83
C ASP A 79 15.85 0.68 14.94
N LYS A 80 17.09 1.15 14.86
CA LYS A 80 17.69 2.04 15.86
C LYS A 80 17.13 3.47 15.78
N TYR A 81 16.63 3.86 14.61
CA TYR A 81 16.12 5.21 14.38
C TYR A 81 14.60 5.25 14.25
N HIS A 82 13.91 4.12 14.47
CA HIS A 82 12.44 4.00 14.46
C HIS A 82 11.80 4.55 13.18
N ILE A 83 12.45 4.29 12.04
CA ILE A 83 11.97 4.70 10.73
C ILE A 83 10.97 3.67 10.22
N LEU A 84 9.89 4.13 9.60
CA LEU A 84 8.87 3.29 8.97
C LEU A 84 9.51 2.20 8.09
N ARG A 85 9.02 0.96 8.24
CA ARG A 85 9.52 -0.22 7.51
C ARG A 85 8.64 -0.51 6.30
N LEU A 86 9.24 -0.45 5.11
CA LEU A 86 8.60 -0.92 3.89
C LEU A 86 8.79 -2.44 3.77
N TYR A 87 7.71 -3.20 3.95
CA TYR A 87 7.74 -4.66 3.83
C TYR A 87 7.71 -5.14 2.38
N ASP A 88 6.88 -4.52 1.54
CA ASP A 88 6.68 -4.92 0.15
C ASP A 88 6.10 -3.76 -0.68
N TYR A 89 6.19 -3.86 -2.00
CA TYR A 89 5.46 -3.02 -2.95
C TYR A 89 5.19 -3.80 -4.24
N PHE A 90 4.03 -3.60 -4.84
CA PHE A 90 3.62 -4.33 -6.03
C PHE A 90 2.62 -3.52 -6.85
N TYR A 91 2.49 -3.93 -8.12
CA TYR A 91 1.47 -3.42 -9.03
C TYR A 91 0.25 -4.31 -8.97
N TYR A 92 -0.94 -3.71 -8.95
CA TYR A 92 -2.20 -4.44 -8.89
C TYR A 92 -3.29 -3.71 -9.64
N ARG A 93 -3.79 -4.36 -10.70
CA ARG A 93 -4.91 -3.99 -11.59
C ARG A 93 -5.01 -2.51 -11.97
#